data_AF-C7FDH9-F1
#
_entry.id   AF-C7FDH9-F1
#
_cell.length_a   1.000
_cell.length_b   1.000
_cell.length_c   1.000
_cell.angle_alpha   90.00
_cell.angle_beta   90.00
_cell.angle_gamma   90.00
#
_symmetry.space_group_name_H-M   'P 1'
#
loop_
_entity.id
_entity.type
_entity.pdbx_description
1 polymer ?
#
loop_
_entity_poly.entity_id
_entity_poly.type
_entity_poly.pdbx_seq_one_letter_code
_entity_poly.pdbx_strand_id
1 'polypeptide(L)'
;KLNILTTILTLICISCAVDKIDPESKSKFSTHAAVNNTQVPKQSTKTLQVLDSPEKKNHEPKVSKLKEIGKKLEAQKEKDSAKIATIDTTVPDFLGPLKTQPYQHLGKNDEMNIKRIIYSSLNYEKQKINTLKEILEKLLTKPEHQKILERFLYSISLMIHSRLIKGLNIIKKRAKNLPEKNYNALLINLESNLKLKENFGKDLNKTIESYKQNLDIIKPIRNQLAKHMDE
;
A
#
# COMPACT_ATOMS: atom_id res chain seq x y z
N LYS A 1 -32.51 -14.33 -12.94
CA LYS A 1 -31.85 -13.12 -12.38
C LYS A 1 -31.08 -13.56 -11.13
N LEU A 2 -29.81 -13.93 -11.30
CA LEU A 2 -28.95 -14.39 -10.22
C LEU A 2 -28.32 -13.16 -9.58
N ASN A 3 -28.53 -12.98 -8.29
CA ASN A 3 -28.18 -11.78 -7.54
C ASN A 3 -26.65 -11.73 -7.34
N ILE A 4 -25.97 -10.82 -8.06
CA ILE A 4 -24.50 -10.64 -8.05
C ILE A 4 -23.96 -10.41 -6.63
N LEU A 5 -24.77 -9.86 -5.73
CA LEU A 5 -24.45 -9.71 -4.31
C LEU A 5 -24.25 -11.06 -3.61
N THR A 6 -25.01 -12.09 -4.00
CA THR A 6 -24.97 -13.43 -3.40
C THR A 6 -23.73 -14.21 -3.83
N THR A 7 -23.20 -13.94 -5.03
CA THR A 7 -21.97 -14.59 -5.54
C THR A 7 -20.70 -14.00 -4.90
N ILE A 8 -20.72 -12.73 -4.50
CA ILE A 8 -19.58 -12.09 -3.81
C ILE A 8 -19.50 -12.57 -2.34
N LEU A 9 -20.64 -12.86 -1.70
CA LEU A 9 -20.68 -13.31 -0.32
C LEU A 9 -20.20 -14.77 -0.16
N THR A 10 -20.40 -15.64 -1.15
CA THR A 10 -19.90 -17.03 -1.12
C THR A 10 -18.40 -17.16 -1.35
N LEU A 11 -17.77 -16.20 -2.05
CA LEU A 11 -16.32 -16.16 -2.28
C LEU A 11 -15.50 -15.75 -1.04
N ILE A 12 -16.12 -15.05 -0.08
CA ILE A 12 -15.48 -14.69 1.18
C ILE A 12 -15.40 -15.90 2.14
N CYS A 13 -16.31 -16.87 2.01
CA CYS A 13 -16.36 -18.04 2.89
C CYS A 13 -15.41 -19.20 2.52
N ILE A 14 -14.72 -19.17 1.37
CA ILE A 14 -13.77 -20.25 0.98
C ILE A 14 -12.35 -19.97 1.52
N SER A 15 -12.07 -18.76 2.02
CA SER A 15 -10.74 -18.42 2.56
C SER A 15 -10.53 -18.79 4.04
N CYS A 16 -11.53 -19.39 4.69
CA CYS A 16 -11.40 -19.98 6.03
C CYS A 16 -11.43 -21.51 5.97
N ALA A 17 -10.53 -22.11 5.18
CA ALA A 17 -10.03 -23.43 5.50
C ALA A 17 -8.77 -23.23 6.36
N VAL A 18 -8.98 -22.94 7.64
CA VAL A 18 -7.96 -23.21 8.66
C VAL A 18 -8.08 -24.69 8.96
N ASP A 19 -7.01 -25.40 8.63
CA ASP A 19 -6.79 -26.78 9.02
C ASP A 19 -7.15 -27.00 10.49
N LYS A 20 -7.80 -28.13 10.75
CA LYS A 20 -8.13 -28.63 12.07
C LYS A 20 -6.85 -28.68 12.92
N ILE A 21 -6.76 -27.83 13.94
CA ILE A 21 -5.85 -28.07 15.06
C ILE A 21 -6.67 -28.81 16.12
N ASP A 22 -6.31 -30.06 16.30
CA ASP A 22 -6.75 -30.92 17.40
C ASP A 22 -6.21 -30.37 18.74
N PRO A 23 -7.02 -30.23 19.80
CA PRO A 23 -6.54 -29.72 21.08
C PRO A 23 -6.22 -30.86 22.06
N GLU A 24 -5.00 -31.37 22.03
CA GLU A 24 -4.37 -32.01 23.20
C GLU A 24 -2.92 -31.49 23.29
N SER A 25 -2.46 -30.91 24.39
CA SER A 25 -2.40 -31.54 25.70
C SER A 25 -2.40 -30.53 26.84
N LYS A 26 -3.08 -30.90 27.92
CA LYS A 26 -2.99 -30.26 29.23
C LYS A 26 -1.66 -30.67 29.88
N SER A 27 -0.69 -29.77 29.95
CA SER A 27 0.41 -29.89 30.92
C SER A 27 -0.04 -29.31 32.25
N LYS A 28 -0.29 -30.20 33.22
CA LYS A 28 -0.56 -29.87 34.63
C LYS A 28 0.72 -29.31 35.25
N PHE A 29 0.70 -28.07 35.72
CA PHE A 29 1.64 -27.63 36.75
C PHE A 29 1.10 -28.10 38.11
N SER A 30 1.74 -29.10 38.70
CA SER A 30 1.58 -29.41 40.13
C SER A 30 2.82 -28.92 40.89
N THR A 31 2.56 -28.02 41.83
CA THR A 31 3.45 -27.52 42.86
C THR A 31 3.95 -28.65 43.76
N HIS A 32 5.25 -28.71 44.03
CA HIS A 32 5.77 -29.15 45.32
C HIS A 32 7.04 -28.38 45.68
N ALA A 33 7.12 -28.02 46.96
CA ALA A 33 8.03 -27.08 47.58
C ALA A 33 9.25 -27.78 48.21
N ALA A 34 10.14 -26.92 48.73
CA ALA A 34 11.15 -27.14 49.79
C ALA A 34 12.56 -27.57 49.32
N VAL A 35 13.70 -27.13 49.89
CA VAL A 35 14.06 -26.16 50.96
C VAL A 35 15.61 -26.03 50.92
N ASN A 36 16.13 -24.81 51.14
CA ASN A 36 17.39 -24.39 51.79
C ASN A 36 18.76 -25.08 51.48
N ASN A 37 19.78 -24.30 51.06
CA ASN A 37 20.76 -23.59 51.94
C ASN A 37 22.16 -23.36 51.28
N THR A 38 22.60 -22.10 51.35
CA THR A 38 23.95 -21.57 51.68
C THR A 38 25.21 -21.82 50.80
N GLN A 39 25.91 -20.69 50.54
CA GLN A 39 27.37 -20.46 50.40
C GLN A 39 27.88 -19.96 49.03
N VAL A 40 28.19 -18.66 49.01
CA VAL A 40 29.24 -17.97 48.21
C VAL A 40 30.58 -18.27 48.93
N PRO A 41 31.80 -18.34 48.34
CA PRO A 41 32.32 -17.58 47.18
C PRO A 41 33.27 -18.33 46.21
N LYS A 42 33.47 -17.79 44.99
CA LYS A 42 34.82 -17.45 44.48
C LYS A 42 34.79 -16.84 43.08
N GLN A 43 35.49 -15.72 42.99
CA GLN A 43 35.84 -14.94 41.83
C GLN A 43 36.74 -15.76 40.88
N SER A 44 36.36 -15.84 39.60
CA SER A 44 37.23 -16.33 38.53
C SER A 44 36.93 -15.51 37.28
N THR A 45 37.84 -14.58 36.99
CA THR A 45 37.98 -13.86 35.73
C THR A 45 38.14 -14.86 34.57
N LYS A 46 37.12 -14.96 33.71
CA LYS A 46 37.28 -15.53 32.37
C LYS A 46 36.31 -14.83 31.41
N THR A 47 36.90 -13.97 30.59
CA THR A 47 36.48 -13.58 29.25
C THR A 47 34.98 -13.29 29.07
N LEU A 48 34.61 -12.01 29.06
CA LEU A 48 33.41 -11.54 28.37
C LEU A 48 33.55 -11.91 26.88
N GLN A 49 33.17 -13.13 26.52
CA GLN A 49 32.52 -13.32 25.23
C GLN A 49 31.27 -12.47 25.32
N VAL A 50 31.23 -11.40 24.52
CA VAL A 50 30.02 -10.68 24.19
C VAL A 50 29.12 -11.72 23.52
N LEU A 51 28.34 -12.44 24.34
CA LEU A 51 27.24 -13.24 23.88
C LEU A 51 26.34 -12.24 23.17
N ASP A 52 26.27 -12.34 21.84
CA ASP A 52 25.34 -11.53 21.07
C ASP A 52 23.96 -11.65 21.70
N SER A 53 23.48 -10.54 22.26
CA SER A 53 22.18 -10.44 22.88
C SER A 53 21.14 -11.03 21.91
N PRO A 54 20.18 -11.85 22.38
CA PRO A 54 19.11 -12.40 21.55
C PRO A 54 18.37 -11.35 20.70
N GLU A 55 18.40 -10.09 21.14
CA GLU A 55 17.89 -8.92 20.40
C GLU A 55 18.56 -8.69 19.03
N LYS A 56 19.87 -8.97 18.89
CA LYS A 56 20.55 -8.81 17.59
C LYS A 56 20.11 -9.84 16.55
N LYS A 57 19.83 -11.09 16.97
CA LYS A 57 19.50 -12.20 16.04
C LYS A 57 18.14 -12.02 15.35
N ASN A 58 17.19 -11.30 15.96
CA ASN A 58 15.90 -10.97 15.34
C ASN A 58 15.92 -9.67 14.51
N HIS A 59 17.02 -8.91 14.58
CA HIS A 59 17.14 -7.60 13.91
C HIS A 59 17.62 -7.73 12.46
N GLU A 60 18.44 -8.74 12.16
CA GLU A 60 19.06 -8.93 10.85
C GLU A 60 18.08 -9.36 9.73
N PRO A 61 17.16 -10.33 9.95
CA PRO A 61 16.17 -10.73 8.94
C PRO A 61 15.21 -9.59 8.63
N LYS A 62 14.82 -8.86 9.69
CA LYS A 62 14.03 -7.65 9.60
C LYS A 62 14.76 -6.66 8.71
N VAL A 63 15.95 -6.17 9.08
CA VAL A 63 16.76 -5.20 8.31
C VAL A 63 16.87 -5.56 6.83
N SER A 64 17.05 -6.85 6.52
CA SER A 64 17.05 -7.35 5.14
C SER A 64 15.74 -7.03 4.40
N LYS A 65 14.58 -7.26 5.02
CA LYS A 65 13.25 -6.98 4.44
C LYS A 65 13.02 -5.50 4.11
N LEU A 66 13.34 -4.55 5.01
CA LEU A 66 13.25 -3.12 4.64
C LEU A 66 14.23 -2.74 3.54
N LYS A 67 15.44 -3.32 3.50
CA LYS A 67 16.38 -3.08 2.39
C LYS A 67 15.79 -3.58 1.07
N GLU A 68 15.15 -4.74 1.07
CA GLU A 68 14.48 -5.29 -0.11
C GLU A 68 13.32 -4.41 -0.57
N ILE A 69 12.44 -3.98 0.36
CA ILE A 69 11.36 -3.02 0.07
C ILE A 69 11.94 -1.71 -0.51
N GLY A 70 13.01 -1.19 0.10
CA GLY A 70 13.69 0.01 -0.38
C GLY A 70 14.20 -0.12 -1.82
N LYS A 71 14.87 -1.24 -2.14
CA LYS A 71 15.33 -1.54 -3.51
C LYS A 71 14.16 -1.63 -4.49
N LYS A 72 13.07 -2.32 -4.11
CA LYS A 72 11.87 -2.44 -4.94
C LYS A 72 11.23 -1.07 -5.23
N LEU A 73 11.10 -0.22 -4.21
CA LEU A 73 10.54 1.13 -4.37
C LEU A 73 11.42 2.03 -5.24
N GLU A 74 12.74 1.90 -5.15
CA GLU A 74 13.69 2.64 -5.98
C GLU A 74 13.62 2.23 -7.45
N ALA A 75 13.68 0.92 -7.72
CA ALA A 75 13.51 0.38 -9.07
C ALA A 75 12.14 0.77 -9.67
N GLN A 76 11.09 0.76 -8.85
CA GLN A 76 9.75 1.19 -9.26
C GLN A 76 9.72 2.67 -9.66
N LYS A 77 10.39 3.56 -8.91
CA LYS A 77 10.46 5.00 -9.22
C LYS A 77 11.16 5.26 -10.56
N GLU A 78 12.22 4.52 -10.84
CA GLU A 78 12.95 4.60 -12.12
C GLU A 78 12.07 4.11 -13.28
N LYS A 79 11.45 2.93 -13.13
CA LYS A 79 10.49 2.37 -14.08
C LYS A 79 9.35 3.34 -14.36
N ASP A 80 8.76 3.94 -13.33
CA ASP A 80 7.67 4.89 -13.47
C ASP A 80 8.10 6.08 -14.33
N SER A 81 9.27 6.65 -14.04
CA SER A 81 9.75 7.86 -14.73
C SER A 81 9.95 7.58 -16.24
N ALA A 82 10.51 6.42 -16.58
CA ALA A 82 10.66 5.99 -17.98
C ALA A 82 9.32 5.73 -18.67
N LYS A 83 8.41 4.97 -18.02
CA LYS A 83 7.10 4.63 -18.59
C LYS A 83 6.20 5.85 -18.75
N ILE A 84 6.19 6.78 -17.79
CA ILE A 84 5.43 8.03 -17.86
C ILE A 84 5.93 8.86 -19.04
N ALA A 85 7.24 9.03 -19.20
CA ALA A 85 7.79 9.76 -20.33
C ALA A 85 7.34 9.16 -21.68
N THR A 86 7.34 7.83 -21.81
CA THR A 86 6.83 7.14 -23.02
C THR A 86 5.32 7.30 -23.23
N ILE A 87 4.52 7.37 -22.15
CA ILE A 87 3.07 7.56 -22.26
C ILE A 87 2.76 8.99 -22.66
N ASP A 88 3.39 9.97 -22.01
CA ASP A 88 3.11 11.41 -22.20
C ASP A 88 3.41 11.89 -23.63
N THR A 89 4.26 11.18 -24.40
CA THR A 89 4.45 11.46 -25.84
C THR A 89 3.24 11.06 -26.70
N THR A 90 2.35 10.21 -26.19
CA THR A 90 1.21 9.63 -26.94
C THR A 90 -0.16 9.91 -26.32
N VAL A 91 -0.20 10.19 -25.02
CA VAL A 91 -1.39 10.62 -24.29
C VAL A 91 -1.09 12.04 -23.79
N PRO A 92 -1.22 13.06 -24.67
CA PRO A 92 -0.90 14.42 -24.28
C PRO A 92 -1.84 14.90 -23.18
N ASP A 93 -1.20 15.41 -22.14
CA ASP A 93 -1.77 16.04 -20.95
C ASP A 93 -2.96 15.30 -20.30
N PHE A 94 -2.66 14.25 -19.54
CA PHE A 94 -3.65 13.53 -18.72
C PHE A 94 -4.30 14.41 -17.64
N LEU A 95 -3.53 15.29 -16.98
CA LEU A 95 -4.02 16.05 -15.82
C LEU A 95 -4.60 17.41 -16.19
N GLY A 96 -4.19 18.04 -17.30
CA GLY A 96 -4.58 19.39 -17.68
C GLY A 96 -6.08 19.67 -17.61
N PRO A 97 -6.91 18.90 -18.35
CA PRO A 97 -8.37 19.07 -18.32
C PRO A 97 -9.00 18.79 -16.95
N LEU A 98 -8.30 18.09 -16.06
CA LEU A 98 -8.78 17.65 -14.76
C LEU A 98 -8.41 18.63 -13.62
N LYS A 99 -7.58 19.64 -13.90
CA LYS A 99 -7.16 20.65 -12.91
C LYS A 99 -8.32 21.56 -12.54
N THR A 100 -8.78 21.44 -11.30
CA THR A 100 -9.75 22.36 -10.71
C THR A 100 -9.06 23.59 -10.11
N GLN A 101 -9.81 24.64 -9.79
CA GLN A 101 -9.30 25.91 -9.23
C GLN A 101 -8.28 25.73 -8.08
N PRO A 102 -8.55 24.91 -7.04
CA PRO A 102 -7.59 24.68 -5.95
C PRO A 102 -6.26 24.04 -6.39
N TYR A 103 -6.22 23.38 -7.55
CA TYR A 103 -5.08 22.63 -8.06
C TYR A 103 -4.60 23.13 -9.43
N GLN A 104 -5.04 24.32 -9.86
CA GLN A 104 -4.67 24.91 -11.15
C GLN A 104 -3.15 25.11 -11.28
N HIS A 105 -2.49 25.38 -10.16
CA HIS A 105 -1.04 25.61 -10.08
C HIS A 105 -0.28 24.42 -9.48
N LEU A 106 -0.79 23.19 -9.65
CA LEU A 106 -0.11 22.00 -9.15
C LEU A 106 1.34 21.93 -9.68
N GLY A 107 2.30 21.75 -8.79
CA GLY A 107 3.71 21.71 -9.17
C GLY A 107 4.03 20.46 -10.02
N LYS A 108 4.99 20.59 -10.94
CA LYS A 108 5.44 19.47 -11.81
C LYS A 108 5.78 18.19 -11.04
N ASN A 109 6.31 18.32 -9.83
CA ASN A 109 6.63 17.17 -8.98
C ASN A 109 5.36 16.44 -8.52
N ASP A 110 4.33 17.17 -8.11
CA ASP A 110 3.07 16.59 -7.65
C ASP A 110 2.29 15.97 -8.81
N GLU A 111 2.27 16.62 -9.97
CA GLU A 111 1.74 16.03 -11.20
C GLU A 111 2.41 14.68 -11.52
N MET A 112 3.75 14.64 -11.46
CA MET A 112 4.51 13.41 -11.67
C MET A 112 4.15 12.34 -10.63
N ASN A 113 3.93 12.73 -9.38
CA ASN A 113 3.60 11.80 -8.29
C ASN A 113 2.19 11.21 -8.44
N ILE A 114 1.22 12.01 -8.90
CA ILE A 114 -0.11 11.51 -9.27
C ILE A 114 0.02 10.51 -10.41
N LYS A 115 0.74 10.86 -11.49
CA LYS A 115 0.97 9.96 -12.62
C LYS A 115 1.63 8.65 -12.20
N ARG A 116 2.62 8.68 -11.29
CA ARG A 116 3.24 7.47 -10.72
C ARG A 116 2.22 6.53 -10.10
N ILE A 117 1.31 7.05 -9.28
CA ILE A 117 0.28 6.21 -8.64
C ILE A 117 -0.75 5.72 -9.66
N ILE A 118 -1.31 6.61 -10.47
CA ILE A 118 -2.36 6.26 -11.43
C ILE A 118 -1.85 5.30 -12.51
N TYR A 119 -0.77 5.66 -13.21
CA TYR A 119 -0.31 4.87 -14.36
C TYR A 119 0.22 3.51 -13.93
N SER A 120 0.95 3.42 -12.79
CA SER A 120 1.41 2.11 -12.29
C SER A 120 0.25 1.23 -11.83
N SER A 121 -0.81 1.81 -11.28
CA SER A 121 -2.04 1.10 -10.90
C SER A 121 -2.79 0.54 -12.11
N LEU A 122 -2.62 1.17 -13.27
CA LEU A 122 -3.17 0.74 -14.55
C LEU A 122 -2.19 -0.06 -15.41
N ASN A 123 -1.10 -0.58 -14.81
CA ASN A 123 -0.05 -1.32 -15.50
C ASN A 123 0.55 -0.58 -16.70
N TYR A 124 0.48 0.75 -16.73
CA TYR A 124 0.91 1.60 -17.84
C TYR A 124 0.17 1.32 -19.17
N GLU A 125 -1.00 0.68 -19.11
CA GLU A 125 -1.80 0.38 -20.28
C GLU A 125 -2.47 1.66 -20.80
N LYS A 126 -2.02 2.15 -21.97
CA LYS A 126 -2.49 3.43 -22.55
C LYS A 126 -4.02 3.48 -22.71
N GLN A 127 -4.63 2.36 -23.12
CA GLN A 127 -6.08 2.27 -23.27
C GLN A 127 -6.79 2.50 -21.93
N LYS A 128 -6.34 1.87 -20.84
CA LYS A 128 -6.90 2.07 -19.49
C LYS A 128 -6.72 3.51 -19.02
N ILE A 129 -5.57 4.12 -19.27
CA ILE A 129 -5.30 5.52 -18.91
C ILE A 129 -6.24 6.47 -19.66
N ASN A 130 -6.46 6.24 -20.96
CA ASN A 130 -7.41 7.03 -21.76
C ASN A 130 -8.85 6.85 -21.28
N THR A 131 -9.27 5.61 -20.99
CA THR A 131 -10.60 5.34 -20.42
C THR A 131 -10.77 6.05 -19.07
N LEU A 132 -9.76 6.04 -18.21
CA LEU A 132 -9.81 6.78 -16.95
C LEU A 132 -9.91 8.28 -17.19
N LYS A 133 -9.15 8.85 -18.12
CA LYS A 133 -9.23 10.27 -18.48
C LYS A 133 -10.66 10.65 -18.88
N GLU A 134 -11.28 9.86 -19.77
CA GLU A 134 -12.66 10.08 -20.21
C GLU A 134 -13.67 10.02 -19.05
N ILE A 135 -13.53 9.02 -18.15
CA ILE A 135 -14.34 8.90 -16.93
C ILE A 135 -14.25 10.18 -16.09
N LEU A 136 -13.03 10.65 -15.83
CA LEU A 136 -12.78 11.78 -14.95
C LEU A 136 -13.29 13.10 -15.57
N GLU A 137 -13.09 13.30 -16.87
CA GLU A 137 -13.64 14.45 -17.60
C GLU A 137 -15.18 14.47 -17.54
N LYS A 138 -15.83 13.31 -17.71
CA LYS A 138 -17.30 13.20 -17.59
C LYS A 138 -17.80 13.50 -16.19
N LEU A 139 -17.08 13.09 -15.15
CA LEU A 139 -17.43 13.42 -13.76
C LEU A 139 -17.25 14.92 -13.49
N LEU A 140 -16.19 15.54 -14.02
CA LEU A 140 -15.90 16.95 -13.82
C LEU A 140 -16.99 17.90 -14.36
N THR A 141 -17.77 17.47 -15.36
CA THR A 141 -18.90 18.25 -15.88
C THR A 141 -19.98 18.59 -14.84
N LYS A 142 -19.95 17.94 -13.67
CA LYS A 142 -20.90 18.18 -12.59
C LYS A 142 -20.20 18.67 -11.30
N PRO A 143 -20.59 19.85 -10.78
CA PRO A 143 -20.04 20.36 -9.52
C PRO A 143 -20.16 19.39 -8.34
N GLU A 144 -21.23 18.58 -8.30
CA GLU A 144 -21.49 17.59 -7.24
C GLU A 144 -20.45 16.45 -7.20
N HIS A 145 -19.73 16.19 -8.29
CA HIS A 145 -18.70 15.15 -8.37
C HIS A 145 -17.27 15.71 -8.29
N GLN A 146 -17.10 17.03 -8.38
CA GLN A 146 -15.79 17.67 -8.35
C GLN A 146 -15.02 17.33 -7.08
N LYS A 147 -15.66 17.38 -5.90
CA LYS A 147 -15.02 17.04 -4.62
C LYS A 147 -14.49 15.60 -4.58
N ILE A 148 -15.23 14.67 -5.17
CA ILE A 148 -14.87 13.25 -5.22
C ILE A 148 -13.65 13.07 -6.14
N LEU A 149 -13.67 13.72 -7.32
CA LEU A 149 -12.54 13.72 -8.25
C LEU A 149 -11.28 14.34 -7.63
N GLU A 150 -11.41 15.46 -6.92
CA GLU A 150 -10.30 16.09 -6.21
C GLU A 150 -9.74 15.20 -5.11
N ARG A 151 -10.60 14.52 -4.34
CA ARG A 151 -10.18 13.54 -3.32
C ARG A 151 -9.42 12.37 -3.94
N PHE A 152 -9.93 11.82 -5.04
CA PHE A 152 -9.31 10.71 -5.76
C PHE A 152 -7.94 11.10 -6.36
N LEU A 153 -7.89 12.18 -7.17
CA LEU A 153 -6.69 12.60 -7.89
C LEU A 153 -5.64 13.22 -6.97
N TYR A 154 -6.02 14.19 -6.15
CA TYR A 154 -5.05 15.01 -5.42
C TYR A 154 -4.81 14.45 -4.03
N SER A 155 -5.86 14.16 -3.26
CA SER A 155 -5.66 13.72 -1.88
C SER A 155 -5.09 12.30 -1.79
N ILE A 156 -5.78 11.31 -2.38
CA ILE A 156 -5.41 9.90 -2.20
C ILE A 156 -4.11 9.57 -2.92
N SER A 157 -3.99 9.96 -4.19
CA SER A 157 -2.79 9.61 -4.98
C SER A 157 -1.52 10.26 -4.42
N LEU A 158 -1.55 11.56 -4.07
CA LEU A 158 -0.38 12.21 -3.47
C LEU A 158 -0.06 11.66 -2.08
N MET A 159 -1.08 11.35 -1.27
CA MET A 159 -0.88 10.76 0.06
C MET A 159 -0.16 9.41 -0.03
N ILE A 160 -0.61 8.50 -0.90
CA ILE A 160 0.03 7.18 -1.08
C ILE A 160 1.49 7.36 -1.50
N HIS A 161 1.74 8.21 -2.52
CA HIS A 161 3.10 8.46 -3.01
C HIS A 161 4.01 9.05 -1.93
N SER A 162 3.54 10.09 -1.23
CA SER A 162 4.30 10.78 -0.19
C SER A 162 4.71 9.85 0.94
N ARG A 163 3.80 8.97 1.40
CA ARG A 163 4.09 8.00 2.46
C ARG A 163 5.15 6.98 2.04
N LEU A 164 5.07 6.46 0.81
CA LEU A 164 6.05 5.51 0.28
C LEU A 164 7.43 6.16 0.10
N ILE A 165 7.51 7.38 -0.44
CA ILE A 165 8.77 8.10 -0.60
C ILE A 165 9.39 8.49 0.74
N LYS A 166 8.57 8.91 1.72
CA LYS A 166 9.06 9.17 3.08
C LYS A 166 9.70 7.92 3.67
N GLY A 167 9.06 6.76 3.55
CA GLY A 167 9.62 5.50 4.00
C GLY A 167 10.92 5.12 3.28
N LEU A 168 10.97 5.25 1.96
CA LEU A 168 12.19 5.04 1.17
C LEU A 168 13.35 5.94 1.63
N ASN A 169 13.07 7.23 1.87
CA ASN A 169 14.08 8.18 2.35
C ASN A 169 14.62 7.81 3.74
N ILE A 170 13.77 7.29 4.63
CA ILE A 170 14.20 6.82 5.94
C ILE A 170 15.09 5.58 5.79
N ILE A 171 14.72 4.62 4.94
CA ILE A 171 15.54 3.43 4.64
C ILE A 171 16.92 3.86 4.14
N LYS A 172 16.99 4.75 3.13
CA LYS A 172 18.27 5.22 2.56
C LYS A 172 19.17 5.90 3.59
N LYS A 173 18.61 6.75 4.45
CA LYS A 173 19.38 7.53 5.41
C LYS A 173 19.79 6.75 6.66
N ARG A 174 18.96 5.80 7.11
CA ARG A 174 19.05 5.28 8.49
C ARG A 174 18.86 3.77 8.64
N ALA A 175 18.69 2.98 7.57
CA ALA A 175 18.40 1.54 7.69
C ALA A 175 19.38 0.74 8.57
N LYS A 176 20.65 1.17 8.68
CA LYS A 176 21.66 0.51 9.51
C LYS A 176 21.69 0.99 10.97
N ASN A 177 21.13 2.16 11.27
CA ASN A 177 21.27 2.85 12.57
C ASN A 177 19.92 3.13 13.25
N LEU A 178 18.83 2.51 12.79
CA LEU A 178 17.49 2.67 13.37
C LEU A 178 17.34 1.79 14.62
N PRO A 179 16.87 2.34 15.76
CA PRO A 179 16.46 1.53 16.92
C PRO A 179 15.34 0.55 16.55
N GLU A 180 15.29 -0.64 17.17
CA GLU A 180 14.35 -1.71 16.78
C GLU A 180 12.87 -1.27 16.79
N LYS A 181 12.45 -0.49 17.80
CA LYS A 181 11.07 0.03 17.87
C LYS A 181 10.72 0.88 16.65
N ASN A 182 11.66 1.70 16.19
CA ASN A 182 11.48 2.56 15.02
C ASN A 182 11.54 1.73 13.72
N TYR A 183 12.28 0.63 13.74
CA TYR A 183 12.35 -0.33 12.65
C TYR A 183 10.99 -0.99 12.40
N ASN A 184 10.40 -1.61 13.43
CA ASN A 184 9.13 -2.32 13.30
C ASN A 184 8.00 -1.38 12.86
N ALA A 185 7.95 -0.17 13.44
CA ALA A 185 6.98 0.84 13.06
C ALA A 185 7.11 1.24 11.57
N LEU A 186 8.35 1.38 11.07
CA LEU A 186 8.60 1.70 9.66
C LEU A 186 8.19 0.56 8.73
N LEU A 187 8.47 -0.69 9.10
CA LEU A 187 8.08 -1.86 8.31
C LEU A 187 6.56 -1.98 8.20
N ILE A 188 5.84 -1.92 9.33
CA ILE A 188 4.38 -1.97 9.37
C ILE A 188 3.78 -0.83 8.53
N ASN A 189 4.33 0.38 8.67
CA ASN A 189 3.85 1.54 7.92
C ASN A 189 4.04 1.35 6.40
N LEU A 190 5.20 0.87 5.96
CA LEU A 190 5.48 0.63 4.54
C LEU A 190 4.62 -0.48 3.95
N GLU A 191 4.47 -1.60 4.66
CA GLU A 191 3.61 -2.71 4.23
C GLU A 191 2.15 -2.27 4.11
N SER A 192 1.64 -1.51 5.08
CA SER A 192 0.29 -0.94 5.03
C SER A 192 0.10 0.00 3.84
N ASN A 193 1.06 0.89 3.54
CA ASN A 193 0.97 1.79 2.40
C ASN A 193 1.12 1.08 1.05
N LEU A 194 1.94 0.03 0.98
CA LEU A 194 2.02 -0.84 -0.20
C LEU A 194 0.69 -1.56 -0.43
N LYS A 195 0.05 -2.06 0.63
CA LYS A 195 -1.27 -2.67 0.54
C LYS A 195 -2.34 -1.68 0.10
N LEU A 196 -2.31 -0.45 0.65
CA LEU A 196 -3.19 0.63 0.23
C LEU A 196 -3.03 0.93 -1.27
N LYS A 197 -1.79 1.01 -1.77
CA LYS A 197 -1.51 1.19 -3.21
C LYS A 197 -2.06 0.04 -4.05
N GLU A 198 -1.91 -1.20 -3.58
CA GLU A 198 -2.43 -2.39 -4.27
C GLU A 198 -3.96 -2.34 -4.37
N ASN A 199 -4.64 -2.05 -3.27
CA ASN A 199 -6.10 -1.96 -3.21
C ASN A 199 -6.61 -0.82 -4.12
N PHE A 200 -6.00 0.36 -4.02
CA PHE A 200 -6.28 1.49 -4.91
C PHE A 200 -6.21 1.07 -6.39
N GLY A 201 -5.19 0.31 -6.77
CA GLY A 201 -5.09 -0.21 -8.13
C GLY A 201 -6.16 -1.22 -8.52
N LYS A 202 -6.55 -2.12 -7.61
CA LYS A 202 -7.65 -3.07 -7.86
C LYS A 202 -8.97 -2.35 -8.08
N ASP A 203 -9.29 -1.39 -7.21
CA ASP A 203 -10.54 -0.64 -7.28
C ASP A 203 -10.59 0.19 -8.56
N LEU A 204 -9.49 0.84 -8.93
CA LEU A 204 -9.38 1.61 -10.17
C LEU A 204 -9.55 0.73 -11.43
N ASN A 205 -8.97 -0.47 -11.45
CA ASN A 205 -9.18 -1.40 -12.57
C ASN A 205 -10.65 -1.86 -12.63
N LYS A 206 -11.27 -2.16 -11.48
CA LYS A 206 -12.69 -2.52 -11.41
C LYS A 206 -13.59 -1.39 -11.93
N THR A 207 -13.24 -0.14 -11.63
CA THR A 207 -13.90 1.06 -12.16
C THR A 207 -13.86 1.11 -13.68
N ILE A 208 -12.69 0.90 -14.28
CA ILE A 208 -12.50 0.92 -15.73
C ILE A 208 -13.29 -0.20 -16.40
N GLU A 209 -13.26 -1.42 -15.85
CA GLU A 209 -14.01 -2.54 -16.42
C GLU A 209 -15.52 -2.34 -16.30
N SER A 210 -15.99 -1.82 -15.16
CA SER A 210 -17.40 -1.46 -14.98
C SER A 210 -17.84 -0.38 -15.98
N TYR A 211 -16.98 0.61 -16.26
CA TYR A 211 -17.29 1.64 -17.23
C TYR A 211 -17.42 1.07 -18.66
N LYS A 212 -16.48 0.22 -19.08
CA LYS A 212 -16.51 -0.43 -20.41
C LYS A 212 -17.78 -1.28 -20.61
N GLN A 213 -18.20 -2.02 -19.60
CA GLN A 213 -19.39 -2.88 -19.66
C GLN A 213 -20.70 -2.12 -19.73
N ASN A 214 -20.72 -0.85 -19.29
CA ASN A 214 -21.95 -0.05 -19.16
C ASN A 214 -22.06 1.06 -20.23
N LEU A 215 -21.21 1.10 -21.26
CA LEU A 215 -21.25 2.16 -22.29
C LEU A 215 -22.63 2.36 -22.95
N ASP A 216 -23.52 1.36 -22.90
CA ASP A 216 -24.88 1.42 -23.44
C ASP A 216 -25.95 2.11 -22.54
N ILE A 217 -25.64 2.56 -21.31
CA ILE A 217 -26.66 3.10 -20.36
C ILE A 217 -26.23 4.42 -19.69
N ILE A 218 -26.27 5.54 -20.43
CA ILE A 218 -25.52 6.79 -20.18
C ILE A 218 -25.87 7.62 -18.91
N LYS A 219 -26.92 7.32 -18.11
CA LYS A 219 -27.34 8.18 -16.97
C LYS A 219 -27.08 7.63 -15.54
N PRO A 220 -27.33 6.35 -15.21
CA PRO A 220 -27.06 5.79 -13.88
C PRO A 220 -25.56 5.71 -13.51
N ILE A 221 -24.70 5.67 -14.53
CA ILE A 221 -23.26 5.38 -14.40
C ILE A 221 -22.52 6.46 -13.61
N ARG A 222 -22.82 7.75 -13.84
CA ARG A 222 -22.05 8.85 -13.23
C ARG A 222 -22.16 8.86 -11.70
N ASN A 223 -23.38 8.69 -11.17
CA ASN A 223 -23.59 8.67 -9.72
C ASN A 223 -23.04 7.39 -9.06
N GLN A 224 -23.15 6.23 -9.72
CA GLN A 224 -22.56 4.98 -9.22
C GLN A 224 -21.03 5.04 -9.24
N LEU A 225 -20.45 5.65 -10.26
CA LEU A 225 -19.01 5.84 -10.42
C LEU A 225 -18.44 6.79 -9.37
N ALA A 226 -19.13 7.91 -9.14
CA ALA A 226 -18.80 8.83 -8.06
C ALA A 226 -18.85 8.13 -6.69
N LYS A 227 -19.88 7.30 -6.43
CA LYS A 227 -19.98 6.52 -5.18
C LYS A 227 -18.81 5.54 -5.03
N HIS A 228 -18.47 4.78 -6.07
CA HIS A 228 -17.34 3.84 -6.04
C HIS A 228 -15.99 4.53 -5.81
N MET A 229 -15.82 5.78 -6.25
CA MET A 229 -14.60 6.57 -5.99
C MET A 229 -14.55 7.19 -4.59
N ASP A 230 -15.69 7.30 -3.92
CA ASP A 230 -15.79 7.87 -2.58
C ASP A 230 -15.63 6.83 -1.47
N GLU A 231 -15.93 5.55 -1.77
CA GLU A 231 -15.64 4.38 -0.93
C GLU A 231 -14.14 4.11 -0.81
#